data_AF-A0AAX3WYL5-F1
#
_entry.id   AF-A0AAX3WYL5-F1
#
_cell.length_a   1.000
_cell.length_b   1.000
_cell.length_c   1.000
_cell.angle_alpha   90.00
_cell.angle_beta   90.00
_cell.angle_gamma   90.00
#
_symmetry.space_group_name_H-M   'P 1'
#
loop_
_entity.id
_entity.type
_entity.pdbx_description
1 polymer ?
#
loop_
_entity_poly.entity_id
_entity_poly.type
_entity_poly.pdbx_seq_one_letter_code
_entity_poly.pdbx_strand_id
1 'polypeptide(L)'
;MSHVNKHLARTLEQQHKRSVRGLFLKIQDLNNKCTLLRKRLEPHIDMTVYQNAIDYVNEFISHTTILNLKFITNTQNLEVLVLHTLLLSYVLENEDPRSFEYEQKLLHEYIQEIFDLNEHAKTLFINHQEKMLYYIQSQPT
;
A
#
# COMPACT_ATOMS: atom_id res chain seq x y z
N MET A 1 12.29 -6.09 45.71
CA MET A 1 12.30 -6.70 44.35
C MET A 1 11.24 -6.16 43.37
N SER A 2 10.31 -5.27 43.77
CA SER A 2 9.26 -4.74 42.87
C SER A 2 9.74 -3.65 41.86
N HIS A 3 10.72 -2.81 42.24
CA HIS A 3 11.18 -1.69 41.41
C HIS A 3 11.92 -2.13 40.12
N VAL A 4 12.64 -3.25 40.16
CA VAL A 4 13.37 -3.79 38.99
C VAL A 4 12.39 -4.24 37.91
N ASN A 5 11.29 -4.88 38.30
CA ASN A 5 10.23 -5.30 37.38
C ASN A 5 9.50 -4.12 36.74
N LYS A 6 9.29 -3.02 37.49
CA LYS A 6 8.66 -1.80 36.96
C LYS A 6 9.55 -1.08 35.94
N HIS A 7 10.85 -1.01 36.19
CA HIS A 7 11.81 -0.43 35.24
C HIS A 7 11.96 -1.28 33.99
N LEU A 8 12.05 -2.61 34.13
CA LEU A 8 12.11 -3.52 32.99
C LEU A 8 10.85 -3.43 32.12
N ALA A 9 9.66 -3.46 32.72
CA ALA A 9 8.40 -3.31 32.00
C ALA A 9 8.32 -1.99 31.22
N ARG A 10 8.75 -0.87 31.84
CA ARG A 10 8.80 0.45 31.18
C ARG A 10 9.76 0.47 30.00
N THR A 11 10.93 -0.16 30.12
CA THR A 11 11.91 -0.26 29.02
C THR A 11 11.36 -1.09 27.87
N LEU A 12 10.72 -2.22 28.15
CA LEU A 12 10.08 -3.06 27.13
C LEU A 12 8.94 -2.31 26.41
N GLU A 13 8.12 -1.57 27.16
CA GLU A 13 7.06 -0.73 26.58
C GLU A 13 7.63 0.36 25.66
N GLN A 14 8.73 1.01 26.08
CA GLN A 14 9.41 2.02 25.25
C GLN A 14 10.04 1.42 23.99
N GLN A 15 10.66 0.24 24.09
CA GLN A 15 11.21 -0.48 22.94
C GLN A 15 10.08 -0.86 21.97
N HIS A 16 8.98 -1.40 22.47
CA HIS A 16 7.81 -1.72 21.67
C HIS A 16 7.25 -0.49 20.95
N LYS A 17 7.04 0.63 21.66
CA LYS A 17 6.60 1.90 21.06
C LYS A 17 7.53 2.40 19.95
N ARG A 18 8.85 2.28 20.15
CA ARG A 18 9.85 2.67 19.13
C ARG A 18 9.78 1.77 17.90
N SER A 19 9.67 0.46 18.10
CA SER A 19 9.54 -0.52 17.02
C SER A 19 8.27 -0.28 16.20
N VAL A 20 7.12 -0.11 16.86
CA VAL A 20 5.84 0.20 16.23
C VAL A 20 5.88 1.51 15.45
N ARG A 21 6.49 2.56 16.01
CA ARG A 21 6.70 3.82 15.29
C ARG A 21 7.59 3.64 14.05
N GLY A 22 8.64 2.83 14.16
CA GLY A 22 9.50 2.50 13.02
C GLY A 22 8.73 1.81 11.89
N LEU A 23 7.83 0.88 12.23
CA LEU A 23 6.95 0.22 11.27
C LEU A 23 6.05 1.23 10.54
N PHE A 24 5.34 2.09 11.27
CA PHE A 24 4.46 3.09 10.64
C PHE A 24 5.21 4.06 9.72
N LEU A 25 6.42 4.49 10.12
CA LEU A 25 7.26 5.33 9.26
C LEU A 25 7.70 4.60 7.99
N LYS A 26 8.01 3.31 8.09
CA LYS A 26 8.38 2.48 6.94
C LYS A 26 7.20 2.25 5.99
N ILE A 27 5.99 2.03 6.52
CA ILE A 27 4.75 1.98 5.73
C ILE A 27 4.54 3.30 4.99
N GLN A 28 4.70 4.44 5.69
CA GLN A 28 4.57 5.75 5.08
C GLN A 28 5.58 6.01 3.97
N ASP A 29 6.85 5.61 4.17
CA ASP A 29 7.89 5.73 3.15
C ASP A 29 7.54 4.94 1.88
N LEU A 30 7.12 3.69 2.04
CA LEU A 30 6.67 2.85 0.92
C LEU A 30 5.44 3.44 0.21
N ASN A 31 4.48 4.00 0.96
CA ASN A 31 3.32 4.68 0.37
C ASN A 31 3.73 5.91 -0.44
N ASN A 32 4.72 6.67 0.03
CA ASN A 32 5.27 7.80 -0.70
C ASN A 32 5.97 7.35 -1.98
N LYS A 33 6.74 6.26 -1.93
CA LYS A 33 7.36 5.66 -3.13
C LYS A 33 6.31 5.23 -4.16
N CYS A 34 5.22 4.59 -3.73
CA CYS A 34 4.09 4.26 -4.60
C CYS A 34 3.46 5.50 -5.22
N THR A 35 3.26 6.55 -4.43
CA THR A 35 2.74 7.84 -4.92
C THR A 35 3.65 8.45 -5.99
N LEU A 36 4.97 8.39 -5.80
CA LEU A 36 5.94 8.89 -6.77
C LEU A 36 5.92 8.06 -8.05
N LEU A 37 5.85 6.73 -7.93
CA LEU A 37 5.73 5.83 -9.08
C LEU A 37 4.46 6.13 -9.88
N ARG A 38 3.32 6.26 -9.19
CA ARG A 38 2.04 6.64 -9.79
C ARG A 38 2.14 7.96 -10.58
N LYS A 39 2.73 8.99 -9.97
CA LYS A 39 2.93 10.30 -10.61
C LYS A 39 3.82 10.25 -11.85
N ARG A 40 4.76 9.30 -11.91
CA ARG A 40 5.57 9.04 -13.11
C ARG A 40 4.76 8.38 -14.22
N LEU A 41 3.76 7.58 -13.87
CA LEU A 41 2.89 6.89 -14.81
C LEU A 41 1.77 7.78 -15.35
N GLU A 42 1.23 8.70 -14.53
CA GLU A 42 0.12 9.61 -14.89
C GLU A 42 0.24 10.29 -16.27
N PRO A 43 1.42 10.77 -16.74
CA PRO A 43 1.53 11.40 -18.06
C PRO A 43 1.44 10.43 -19.23
N HIS A 44 1.59 9.13 -18.98
CA HIS A 44 1.73 8.09 -19.99
C HIS A 44 0.56 7.11 -20.01
N ILE A 45 -0.29 7.14 -18.97
CA ILE A 45 -1.39 6.20 -18.78
C ILE A 45 -2.69 6.98 -18.55
N ASP A 46 -3.73 6.60 -19.28
CA ASP A 46 -5.08 7.11 -19.03
C ASP A 46 -5.69 6.40 -17.81
N MET A 47 -5.60 7.05 -16.65
CA MET A 47 -6.13 6.52 -15.39
C MET A 47 -7.66 6.34 -15.39
N THR A 48 -8.39 6.95 -16.33
CA THR A 48 -9.85 6.80 -16.42
C THR A 48 -10.28 5.39 -16.83
N VAL A 49 -9.43 4.68 -17.58
CA VAL A 49 -9.63 3.25 -17.93
C VAL A 49 -9.67 2.38 -16.67
N TYR A 50 -8.96 2.79 -15.62
CA TYR A 50 -8.82 2.07 -14.37
C TYR A 50 -9.77 2.55 -13.27
N GLN A 51 -10.80 3.33 -13.62
CA GLN A 51 -11.70 3.96 -12.64
C GLN A 51 -12.35 2.94 -11.71
N ASN A 52 -12.81 1.79 -12.21
CA ASN A 52 -13.42 0.74 -11.36
C ASN A 52 -12.44 0.18 -10.32
N ALA A 53 -11.16 0.04 -10.67
CA ALA A 53 -10.12 -0.40 -9.73
C ALA A 53 -9.83 0.70 -8.69
N ILE A 54 -9.79 1.96 -9.13
CA ILE A 54 -9.61 3.12 -8.27
C ILE A 54 -10.77 3.25 -7.27
N ASP A 55 -12.00 3.06 -7.73
CA ASP A 55 -13.20 3.15 -6.89
C ASP A 55 -13.22 2.07 -5.82
N TYR A 56 -12.93 0.82 -6.20
CA TYR A 56 -12.77 -0.27 -5.23
C TYR A 56 -11.73 0.07 -4.15
N VAL A 57 -10.55 0.55 -4.55
CA VAL A 57 -9.50 0.92 -3.57
C VAL A 57 -9.95 2.08 -2.68
N ASN A 58 -10.67 3.05 -3.23
CA ASN A 58 -11.14 4.21 -2.48
C ASN A 58 -12.19 3.86 -1.41
N GLU A 59 -12.90 2.72 -1.51
CA GLU A 59 -13.81 2.24 -0.45
C GLU A 59 -13.09 2.04 0.91
N PHE A 60 -11.78 1.79 0.87
CA PHE A 60 -10.94 1.55 2.05
C PHE A 60 -10.18 2.80 2.53
N ILE A 61 -10.31 3.93 1.82
CA ILE A 61 -9.57 5.15 2.12
C ILE A 61 -10.52 6.19 2.71
N SER A 62 -10.29 6.53 3.97
CA SER A 62 -11.14 7.49 4.67
C SER A 62 -10.86 8.92 4.22
N HIS A 63 -11.93 9.65 3.88
CA HIS A 63 -11.96 11.10 3.65
C HIS A 63 -11.05 11.65 2.53
N THR A 64 -10.42 10.78 1.73
CA THR A 64 -9.60 11.15 0.57
C THR A 64 -9.58 10.02 -0.45
N THR A 65 -8.78 10.15 -1.51
CA THR A 65 -8.62 9.12 -2.54
C THR A 65 -7.18 8.60 -2.59
N ILE A 66 -6.99 7.43 -3.20
CA ILE A 66 -5.67 6.83 -3.42
C ILE A 66 -4.77 7.73 -4.27
N LEU A 67 -5.36 8.47 -5.22
CA LEU A 67 -4.62 9.40 -6.07
C LEU A 67 -4.14 10.64 -5.29
N ASN A 68 -4.76 10.93 -4.14
CA ASN A 68 -4.49 12.12 -3.35
C ASN A 68 -4.42 11.80 -1.85
N LEU A 69 -3.52 10.90 -1.45
CA LEU A 69 -3.32 10.56 -0.04
C LEU A 69 -2.77 11.77 0.74
N LYS A 70 -3.62 12.39 1.57
CA LYS A 70 -3.28 13.56 2.39
C LYS A 70 -3.16 13.28 3.89
N PHE A 71 -3.87 12.27 4.39
CA PHE A 71 -3.96 12.01 5.83
C PHE A 71 -2.93 10.99 6.28
N ILE A 72 -2.21 11.31 7.37
CA ILE A 72 -1.18 10.43 7.93
C ILE A 72 -1.75 9.08 8.37
N THR A 73 -3.00 9.07 8.82
CA THR A 73 -3.73 7.85 9.19
C THR A 73 -3.90 6.90 8.01
N ASN A 74 -3.99 7.42 6.78
CA ASN A 74 -4.05 6.61 5.57
C ASN A 74 -2.63 6.26 5.08
N THR A 75 -1.68 7.20 5.10
CA THR A 75 -0.31 6.93 4.61
C THR A 75 0.45 5.95 5.51
N GLN A 76 0.12 5.85 6.79
CA GLN A 76 0.67 4.88 7.74
C GLN A 76 -0.15 3.59 7.85
N ASN A 77 -1.23 3.44 7.07
CA ASN A 77 -2.05 2.23 7.09
C ASN A 77 -1.48 1.19 6.11
N LEU A 78 -1.24 -0.03 6.63
CA LEU A 78 -0.74 -1.16 5.85
C LEU A 78 -1.71 -1.59 4.75
N GLU A 79 -3.02 -1.63 5.03
CA GLU A 79 -4.05 -2.02 4.05
C GLU A 79 -4.09 -1.01 2.90
N VAL A 80 -4.02 0.29 3.20
CA VAL A 80 -3.94 1.34 2.18
C VAL A 80 -2.68 1.18 1.33
N LEU A 81 -1.53 0.85 1.94
CA LEU A 81 -0.29 0.60 1.19
C LEU A 81 -0.42 -0.61 0.26
N VAL A 82 -0.99 -1.71 0.75
CA VAL A 82 -1.24 -2.93 -0.04
C VAL A 82 -2.19 -2.64 -1.20
N LEU A 83 -3.24 -1.88 -0.97
CA LEU A 83 -4.18 -1.49 -2.02
C LEU A 83 -3.54 -0.53 -3.03
N HIS A 84 -2.64 0.35 -2.59
CA HIS A 84 -1.88 1.22 -3.49
C HIS A 84 -1.00 0.42 -4.44
N THR A 85 -0.25 -0.56 -3.93
CA THR A 85 0.60 -1.41 -4.77
C THR A 85 -0.22 -2.33 -5.64
N LEU A 86 -1.36 -2.84 -5.16
CA LEU A 86 -2.28 -3.64 -5.95
C LEU A 86 -2.82 -2.84 -7.15
N LEU A 87 -3.24 -1.59 -6.94
CA LEU A 87 -3.69 -0.72 -8.02
C LEU A 87 -2.60 -0.51 -9.07
N LEU A 88 -1.37 -0.21 -8.62
CA LEU A 88 -0.25 -0.01 -9.54
C LEU A 88 0.12 -1.29 -10.29
N SER A 89 0.01 -2.46 -9.65
CA SER A 89 0.24 -3.75 -10.29
C SER A 89 -0.78 -3.98 -11.39
N TYR A 90 -2.06 -3.77 -11.07
CA TYR A 90 -3.14 -3.92 -12.02
C TYR A 90 -3.00 -2.98 -13.22
N VAL A 91 -2.67 -1.71 -12.98
CA VAL A 91 -2.40 -0.75 -14.07
C VAL A 91 -1.26 -1.27 -14.96
N LEU A 92 -0.10 -1.59 -14.39
CA LEU A 92 1.07 -2.01 -15.16
C LEU A 92 0.91 -3.37 -15.86
N GLU A 93 0.06 -4.26 -15.36
CA GLU A 93 -0.27 -5.55 -15.97
C GLU A 93 -1.16 -5.41 -17.21
N ASN A 94 -1.93 -4.32 -17.31
CA ASN A 94 -2.84 -4.06 -18.44
C ASN A 94 -2.23 -3.14 -19.51
N GLU A 95 -1.08 -2.52 -19.24
CA GLU A 95 -0.31 -1.75 -20.22
C GLU A 95 0.70 -2.60 -20.99
N ASP A 96 1.27 -2.07 -22.08
CA ASP A 96 2.35 -2.75 -22.82
C ASP A 96 3.58 -2.95 -21.91
N PRO A 97 3.99 -4.21 -21.62
CA PRO A 97 5.11 -4.49 -20.73
C PRO A 97 6.43 -3.85 -21.17
N ARG A 98 6.60 -3.60 -22.48
CA ARG A 98 7.84 -3.00 -23.01
C ARG A 98 7.96 -1.50 -22.70
N SER A 99 6.83 -0.84 -22.43
CA SER A 99 6.80 0.61 -22.17
C SER A 99 7.16 0.95 -20.71
N PHE A 100 7.05 0.00 -19.79
CA PHE A 100 7.13 0.24 -18.35
C PHE A 100 7.98 -0.81 -17.59
N GLU A 101 8.95 -1.45 -18.26
CA GLU A 101 9.79 -2.51 -17.66
C GLU A 101 10.49 -2.02 -16.37
N TYR A 102 10.98 -0.77 -16.37
CA TYR A 102 11.63 -0.18 -15.21
C TYR A 102 10.66 0.01 -14.03
N GLU A 103 9.48 0.56 -14.30
CA GLU A 103 8.41 0.77 -13.32
C GLU A 103 7.88 -0.56 -12.75
N GLN A 104 7.73 -1.59 -13.58
CA GLN A 104 7.37 -2.93 -13.15
C GLN A 104 8.40 -3.52 -12.20
N LYS A 105 9.69 -3.38 -12.51
CA LYS A 105 10.77 -3.84 -11.63
C LYS A 105 10.75 -3.11 -10.28
N LEU A 106 10.61 -1.78 -10.29
CA LEU A 106 10.50 -1.00 -9.05
C LEU A 106 9.30 -1.43 -8.20
N LEU A 107 8.14 -1.61 -8.84
CA LEU A 107 6.94 -2.03 -8.13
C LEU A 107 7.11 -3.42 -7.50
N HIS A 108 7.75 -4.34 -8.22
CA HIS A 108 8.05 -5.68 -7.70
C HIS A 108 8.94 -5.61 -6.46
N GLU A 109 9.98 -4.77 -6.48
CA GLU A 109 10.84 -4.53 -5.32
C GLU A 109 10.04 -3.98 -4.12
N TYR A 110 9.12 -3.04 -4.36
CA TYR A 110 8.26 -2.50 -3.30
C TYR A 110 7.31 -3.56 -2.72
N ILE A 111 6.72 -4.41 -3.56
CA ILE A 111 5.84 -5.50 -3.13
C ILE A 111 6.61 -6.50 -2.24
N GLN A 112 7.83 -6.88 -2.63
CA GLN A 112 8.66 -7.75 -1.79
C GLN A 112 8.98 -7.08 -0.45
N GLU A 113 9.37 -5.80 -0.46
CA GLU A 113 9.67 -5.07 0.78
C GLU A 113 8.44 -4.98 1.71
N ILE A 114 7.24 -4.87 1.15
CA ILE A 114 5.97 -4.87 1.90
C ILE A 114 5.69 -6.26 2.52
N PHE A 115 5.92 -7.33 1.76
CA PHE A 115 5.71 -8.69 2.24
C PHE A 115 6.70 -9.07 3.36
N ASP A 116 7.94 -8.60 3.27
CA ASP A 116 8.95 -8.78 4.31
C ASP A 116 8.65 -7.92 5.56
N LEU A 117 7.92 -6.80 5.39
CA LEU A 117 7.58 -5.89 6.48
C LEU A 117 6.51 -6.47 7.41
N ASN A 118 5.56 -7.25 6.87
CA ASN A 118 4.47 -7.83 7.64
C ASN A 118 3.93 -9.10 6.95
N GLU A 119 3.95 -10.23 7.67
CA GLU A 119 3.48 -11.53 7.18
C GLU A 119 2.03 -11.49 6.65
N HIS A 120 1.18 -10.65 7.23
CA HIS A 120 -0.22 -10.51 6.79
C HIS A 120 -0.38 -9.71 5.50
N ALA A 121 0.62 -8.92 5.09
CA ALA A 121 0.52 -8.07 3.91
C ALA A 121 0.32 -8.89 2.62
N LYS A 122 0.97 -10.05 2.51
CA LYS A 122 0.79 -10.96 1.37
C LYS A 122 -0.62 -11.53 1.29
N THR A 123 -1.17 -11.96 2.43
CA THR A 123 -2.55 -12.46 2.49
C THR A 123 -3.55 -11.35 2.16
N LEU A 124 -3.34 -10.14 2.68
CA LEU A 124 -4.17 -8.98 2.33
C LEU A 124 -4.12 -8.70 0.82
N PHE A 125 -2.93 -8.72 0.22
CA PHE A 125 -2.76 -8.46 -1.21
C PHE A 125 -3.56 -9.45 -2.05
N ILE A 126 -3.41 -10.76 -1.82
CA ILE A 126 -4.11 -11.82 -2.56
C ILE A 126 -5.63 -11.67 -2.39
N ASN A 127 -6.10 -11.48 -1.15
CA ASN A 127 -7.52 -11.34 -0.87
C ASN A 127 -8.13 -10.11 -1.57
N HIS A 128 -7.45 -8.97 -1.56
CA HIS A 128 -7.94 -7.78 -2.23
C HIS A 128 -7.85 -7.90 -3.75
N GLN A 129 -6.84 -8.60 -4.28
CA GLN A 129 -6.73 -8.85 -5.72
C GLN A 129 -7.96 -9.61 -6.24
N GLU A 130 -8.32 -10.72 -5.59
CA GLU A 130 -9.51 -11.50 -5.96
C GLU A 130 -10.80 -10.67 -5.89
N LYS A 131 -10.97 -9.93 -4.78
CA LYS A 131 -12.15 -9.08 -4.57
C LYS A 131 -12.23 -7.92 -5.56
N MET A 132 -11.11 -7.27 -5.87
CA MET A 132 -11.05 -6.17 -6.82
C MET A 132 -11.44 -6.65 -8.22
N LEU A 133 -10.91 -7.80 -8.65
CA LEU A 133 -11.26 -8.38 -9.95
C LEU A 133 -12.75 -8.73 -10.02
N TYR A 134 -13.30 -9.33 -8.96
CA TYR A 134 -14.73 -9.60 -8.86
C TYR A 134 -15.56 -8.32 -8.91
N TYR A 135 -15.14 -7.27 -8.19
CA TYR A 135 -15.80 -5.97 -8.18
C TYR A 135 -15.85 -5.38 -9.58
N ILE A 136 -14.72 -5.33 -10.29
CA ILE A 136 -14.61 -4.77 -11.64
C ILE A 136 -15.52 -5.53 -12.62
N GLN A 137 -15.58 -6.86 -12.54
CA GLN A 137 -16.44 -7.70 -13.38
C GLN A 137 -17.94 -7.53 -13.08
N SER A 138 -18.28 -7.12 -11.87
CA SER A 138 -19.66 -6.96 -11.43
C SER A 138 -20.24 -5.57 -11.75
N GLN A 139 -19.41 -4.62 -12.21
CA GLN A 139 -19.89 -3.31 -12.62
C GLN A 139 -20.53 -3.37 -14.02
N PRO A 140 -21.69 -2.72 -14.23
CA PRO A 140 -22.26 -2.58 -15.56
C PRO A 140 -21.35 -1.71 -16.44
N THR A 141 -20.99 -2.22 -17.61
CA THR A 141 -20.26 -1.51 -18.68
C THR A 141 -21.03 -0.32 -19.22
#